data_AF-A0AAU3I9Z9-F1
#
_entry.id   AF-A0AAU3I9Z9-F1
#
_cell.length_a   1.000
_cell.length_b   1.000
_cell.length_c   1.000
_cell.angle_alpha   90.00
_cell.angle_beta   90.00
_cell.angle_gamma   90.00
#
_symmetry.space_group_name_H-M   'P 1'
#
loop_
_entity.id
_entity.type
_entity.pdbx_description
1 polymer ?
#
loop_
_entity_poly.entity_id
_entity_poly.type
_entity_poly.pdbx_seq_one_letter_code
_entity_poly.pdbx_strand_id
1 'polypeptide(L)'
;MSEHVRLLLCKTCGSLEDLPDYEGDPSRDYLLEALVQKHPDHVAHPLMRVEKKHWDIKSTRDSIIAKIRENTGHTGLDPAFYNAKSAFQEDAHTCWQKHLRNPGCNDYKTASKRLTPDTAAERKAAGLPKYRSAQDRYLCEFCPVHSLVVQAAREKAGMYK
;
A
#
# COMPACT_ATOMS: atom_id res chain seq x y z
N MET A 1 -30.75 -8.66 24.48
CA MET A 1 -29.56 -9.41 24.03
C MET A 1 -28.86 -8.54 23.01
N SER A 2 -27.57 -8.24 23.17
CA SER A 2 -26.83 -7.47 22.17
C SER A 2 -26.55 -8.36 20.96
N GLU A 3 -26.97 -7.94 19.77
CA GLU A 3 -26.55 -8.57 18.52
C GLU A 3 -25.07 -8.27 18.29
N HIS A 4 -24.32 -9.29 17.85
CA HIS A 4 -22.90 -9.15 17.52
C HIS A 4 -22.63 -9.47 16.06
N VAL A 5 -21.46 -9.05 15.61
CA VAL A 5 -20.85 -9.38 14.32
C VAL A 5 -19.46 -9.91 14.62
N ARG A 6 -19.01 -10.90 13.85
CA ARG A 6 -17.67 -11.46 13.94
C ARG A 6 -16.83 -10.89 12.80
N LEU A 7 -15.57 -10.57 13.07
CA LEU A 7 -14.64 -10.02 12.10
C LEU A 7 -13.50 -11.01 11.89
N LEU A 8 -13.25 -11.33 10.63
CA LEU A 8 -12.13 -12.16 10.19
C LEU A 8 -11.08 -11.27 9.53
N LEU A 9 -9.91 -11.16 10.15
CA LEU A 9 -8.76 -10.43 9.60
C LEU A 9 -7.74 -11.42 9.04
N CYS A 10 -7.39 -11.27 7.77
CA CYS A 10 -6.26 -11.96 7.18
C CYS A 10 -4.97 -11.22 7.52
N LYS A 11 -4.04 -11.86 8.23
CA LYS A 11 -2.71 -11.30 8.46
C LYS A 11 -1.88 -11.27 7.19
N THR A 12 -2.06 -12.17 6.23
CA THR A 12 -1.16 -12.16 5.06
C THR A 12 -1.45 -11.00 4.10
N CYS A 13 -2.73 -10.73 3.79
CA CYS A 13 -3.10 -9.69 2.81
C CYS A 13 -3.84 -8.49 3.41
N GLY A 14 -4.22 -8.53 4.69
CA GLY A 14 -4.90 -7.43 5.38
C GLY A 14 -6.39 -7.29 5.06
N SER A 15 -7.01 -8.27 4.39
CA SER A 15 -8.47 -8.30 4.20
C SER A 15 -9.19 -8.41 5.54
N LEU A 16 -10.30 -7.69 5.67
CA LEU A 16 -11.17 -7.72 6.84
C LEU A 16 -12.59 -8.00 6.36
N GLU A 17 -13.12 -9.16 6.72
CA GLU A 17 -14.45 -9.62 6.35
C GLU A 17 -15.35 -9.67 7.59
N ASP A 18 -16.60 -9.23 7.44
CA ASP A 18 -17.61 -9.36 8.50
C ASP A 18 -18.50 -10.59 8.29
N LEU A 19 -18.81 -11.24 9.41
CA LEU A 19 -19.55 -12.48 9.49
C LEU A 19 -20.69 -12.29 10.51
N PRO A 20 -21.88 -12.85 10.26
CA PRO A 20 -22.93 -12.88 11.27
C PRO A 20 -22.43 -13.62 12.51
N ASP A 21 -23.02 -13.30 13.66
CA ASP A 21 -22.75 -14.02 14.89
C ASP A 21 -23.08 -15.51 14.75
N TYR A 22 -22.25 -16.36 15.34
CA TYR A 22 -22.45 -17.80 15.32
C TYR A 22 -21.86 -18.39 16.60
N GLU A 23 -22.73 -19.01 17.39
CA GLU A 23 -22.37 -19.65 18.66
C GLU A 23 -22.44 -21.20 18.56
N GLY A 24 -22.62 -21.74 17.36
CA GLY A 24 -22.66 -23.18 17.11
C GLY A 24 -21.27 -23.82 16.98
N ASP A 25 -21.26 -25.10 16.61
CA ASP A 25 -20.04 -25.86 16.32
C ASP A 25 -19.26 -25.19 15.17
N PRO A 26 -18.01 -24.73 15.39
CA PRO A 26 -17.21 -24.07 14.36
C PRO A 26 -17.06 -24.86 13.05
N SER A 27 -17.12 -26.20 13.10
CA SER A 27 -17.06 -27.05 11.90
C SER A 27 -18.30 -26.94 11.00
N ARG A 28 -19.38 -26.34 11.50
CA ARG A 28 -20.64 -26.11 10.79
C ARG A 28 -20.84 -24.65 10.40
N ASP A 29 -19.81 -23.82 10.58
CA ASP A 29 -19.81 -22.43 10.12
C ASP A 29 -19.36 -22.35 8.65
N TYR A 30 -20.29 -22.67 7.75
CA TYR A 30 -20.03 -22.70 6.31
C TYR A 30 -19.60 -21.34 5.74
N LEU A 31 -20.01 -20.23 6.36
CA LEU A 31 -19.60 -18.89 5.93
C LEU A 31 -18.13 -18.65 6.27
N LEU A 32 -17.72 -19.01 7.49
CA LEU A 32 -16.32 -18.96 7.88
C LEU A 32 -15.48 -19.88 6.97
N GLU A 33 -15.93 -21.11 6.72
CA GLU A 33 -15.24 -22.06 5.84
C GLU A 33 -15.04 -21.48 4.43
N ALA A 34 -16.10 -20.92 3.83
CA ALA A 34 -16.02 -20.33 2.50
C ALA A 34 -15.04 -19.14 2.44
N LEU A 35 -14.96 -18.32 3.49
CA LEU A 35 -14.00 -17.21 3.56
C LEU A 35 -12.56 -17.69 3.75
N VAL A 36 -12.34 -18.73 4.56
CA VAL A 36 -11.01 -19.34 4.73
C VAL A 36 -10.54 -19.99 3.44
N GLN A 37 -11.44 -20.64 2.68
CA GLN A 37 -11.11 -21.24 1.38
C GLN A 37 -10.69 -20.21 0.32
N LYS A 38 -11.13 -18.94 0.40
CA LYS A 38 -10.60 -17.85 -0.45
C LYS A 38 -9.13 -17.52 -0.17
N HIS A 39 -8.60 -18.00 0.95
CA HIS A 39 -7.29 -17.65 1.49
C HIS A 39 -6.51 -18.90 1.95
N PRO A 40 -6.27 -19.90 1.05
CA PRO A 40 -5.80 -21.23 1.42
C PRO A 40 -4.42 -21.25 2.11
N ASP A 41 -3.55 -20.28 1.81
CA ASP A 41 -2.18 -20.18 2.36
C ASP A 41 -2.00 -18.98 3.29
N HIS A 42 -3.08 -18.31 3.72
CA HIS A 42 -2.97 -17.13 4.55
C HIS A 42 -3.20 -17.42 6.03
N VAL A 43 -2.55 -16.61 6.87
CA VAL A 43 -2.72 -16.71 8.32
C VAL A 43 -3.89 -15.83 8.74
N ALA A 44 -4.91 -16.42 9.35
CA ALA A 44 -6.02 -15.66 9.94
C ALA A 44 -5.65 -15.16 11.35
N HIS A 45 -6.14 -13.96 11.71
CA HIS A 45 -6.23 -13.53 13.10
C HIS A 45 -7.40 -14.26 13.79
N PRO A 46 -7.33 -14.51 15.11
CA PRO A 46 -8.51 -14.90 15.88
C PRO A 46 -9.73 -14.03 15.57
N LEU A 47 -10.89 -14.69 15.40
CA LEU A 47 -12.17 -14.01 15.14
C LEU A 47 -12.45 -13.01 16.26
N MET A 48 -12.68 -11.76 15.87
CA MET A 48 -13.02 -10.68 16.80
C MET A 48 -14.54 -10.53 16.84
N ARG A 49 -15.13 -10.43 18.04
CA ARG A 49 -16.58 -10.24 18.20
C ARG A 49 -16.85 -8.79 18.59
N VAL A 50 -17.73 -8.12 17.85
CA VAL A 50 -18.06 -6.70 18.01
C VAL A 50 -19.57 -6.55 18.13
N GLU A 51 -20.05 -5.70 19.02
CA GLU A 51 -21.48 -5.40 19.10
C GLU A 51 -21.96 -4.72 17.80
N LYS A 52 -23.01 -5.27 17.19
CA LYS A 52 -23.53 -4.85 15.89
C LYS A 52 -23.95 -3.37 15.88
N LYS A 53 -24.50 -2.87 17.00
CA LYS A 53 -24.85 -1.44 17.17
C LYS A 53 -23.66 -0.50 16.92
N HIS A 54 -22.45 -0.91 17.28
CA HIS A 54 -21.23 -0.14 17.04
C HIS A 54 -20.69 -0.37 15.62
N TRP A 55 -20.88 -1.57 15.08
CA TRP A 55 -20.46 -1.90 13.72
C TRP A 55 -21.31 -1.21 12.65
N ASP A 56 -22.60 -1.00 12.88
CA ASP A 56 -23.51 -0.36 11.93
C ASP A 56 -23.28 1.16 11.83
N ILE A 57 -22.66 1.77 12.83
CA ILE A 57 -22.29 3.18 12.81
C ILE A 57 -20.97 3.34 12.07
N LYS A 58 -20.98 4.03 10.91
CA LYS A 58 -19.80 4.20 10.05
C LYS A 58 -18.58 4.77 10.78
N SER A 59 -18.74 5.85 11.54
CA SER A 59 -17.61 6.49 12.26
C SER A 59 -16.97 5.55 13.30
N THR A 60 -17.81 4.78 14.00
CA THR A 60 -17.36 3.80 14.98
C THR A 60 -16.69 2.61 14.31
N ARG A 61 -17.24 2.11 13.19
CA ARG A 61 -16.63 1.08 12.35
C ARG A 61 -15.23 1.50 11.88
N ASP A 62 -15.09 2.70 11.33
CA ASP A 62 -13.80 3.21 10.85
C ASP A 62 -12.76 3.29 11.98
N SER A 63 -13.19 3.71 13.18
CA SER A 63 -12.36 3.75 14.39
C SER A 63 -11.93 2.36 14.86
N ILE A 64 -12.82 1.37 14.79
CA ILE A 64 -12.54 -0.03 15.12
C ILE A 64 -11.51 -0.60 14.14
N ILE A 65 -11.71 -0.38 12.83
CA ILE A 65 -10.78 -0.84 11.78
C ILE A 65 -9.40 -0.21 11.97
N ALA A 66 -9.32 1.09 12.28
CA ALA A 66 -8.07 1.78 12.54
C ALA A 66 -7.30 1.14 13.70
N LYS A 67 -7.97 0.91 14.85
CA LYS A 67 -7.37 0.24 16.02
C LYS A 67 -6.94 -1.19 15.75
N ILE A 68 -7.73 -1.96 14.98
CA ILE A 68 -7.36 -3.32 14.59
C ILE A 68 -6.06 -3.28 13.78
N ARG A 69 -5.94 -2.37 12.82
CA ARG A 69 -4.74 -2.25 11.98
C ARG A 69 -3.51 -1.83 12.78
N GLU A 70 -3.68 -0.91 13.74
CA GLU A 70 -2.61 -0.49 14.65
C GLU A 70 -2.11 -1.65 15.53
N ASN A 71 -3.02 -2.43 16.09
CA ASN A 71 -2.68 -3.52 17.03
C ASN A 71 -2.16 -4.80 16.35
N THR A 72 -2.57 -5.08 15.12
CA THR A 72 -2.22 -6.36 14.48
C THR A 72 -0.85 -6.35 13.80
N GLY A 73 -0.18 -5.18 13.77
CA GLY A 73 1.01 -4.95 12.97
C GLY A 73 0.63 -4.88 11.50
N HIS A 74 0.98 -3.79 10.83
CA HIS A 74 0.77 -3.67 9.39
C HIS A 74 1.50 -4.82 8.67
N THR A 75 0.74 -5.74 8.08
CA THR A 75 1.28 -6.82 7.24
C THR A 75 1.58 -6.39 5.81
N GLY A 76 1.57 -5.07 5.59
CA GLY A 76 2.10 -4.40 4.43
C GLY A 76 2.90 -3.18 4.88
N LEU A 77 3.52 -2.49 3.91
CA LEU A 77 4.12 -1.19 4.18
C LEU A 77 3.04 -0.22 4.68
N ASP A 78 3.45 0.75 5.50
CA ASP A 78 2.57 1.77 6.07
C ASP A 78 1.64 2.37 4.98
N PRO A 79 0.35 2.66 5.26
CA PRO A 79 -0.54 3.27 4.28
C PRO A 79 0.05 4.53 3.61
N ALA A 80 0.85 5.33 4.33
CA ALA A 80 1.56 6.47 3.78
C ALA A 80 2.58 6.06 2.70
N PHE A 81 3.18 4.87 2.77
CA PHE A 81 4.03 4.34 1.71
C PHE A 81 3.24 4.13 0.41
N TYR A 82 2.09 3.47 0.49
CA TYR A 82 1.25 3.24 -0.69
C TYR A 82 0.71 4.55 -1.26
N ASN A 83 0.29 5.48 -0.39
CA ASN A 83 -0.14 6.81 -0.80
C ASN A 83 0.98 7.58 -1.50
N ALA A 84 2.20 7.56 -0.94
CA ALA A 84 3.37 8.19 -1.55
C ALA A 84 3.70 7.58 -2.92
N LYS A 85 3.64 6.25 -3.03
CA LYS A 85 3.85 5.54 -4.30
C LYS A 85 2.81 5.95 -5.34
N SER A 86 1.52 5.95 -4.98
CA SER A 86 0.44 6.35 -5.89
C SER A 86 0.59 7.80 -6.33
N ALA A 87 0.91 8.72 -5.42
CA ALA A 87 1.17 10.12 -5.74
C ALA A 87 2.33 10.27 -6.75
N PHE A 88 3.44 9.57 -6.55
CA PHE A 88 4.54 9.59 -7.52
C PHE A 88 4.17 8.99 -8.88
N GLN A 89 3.28 7.99 -8.92
CA GLN A 89 2.77 7.45 -10.18
C GLN A 89 1.90 8.47 -10.92
N GLU A 90 1.02 9.18 -10.22
CA GLU A 90 0.18 10.24 -10.79
C GLU A 90 1.01 11.41 -11.33
N ASP A 91 2.00 11.86 -10.54
CA ASP A 91 2.95 12.91 -10.95
C ASP A 91 3.76 12.49 -12.17
N ALA A 92 4.25 11.24 -12.18
CA ALA A 92 5.01 10.69 -13.31
C ALA A 92 4.15 10.59 -14.57
N HIS A 93 2.89 10.17 -14.44
CA HIS A 93 1.94 10.09 -15.55
C HIS A 93 1.62 11.48 -16.11
N THR A 94 1.40 12.47 -15.24
CA THR A 94 1.20 13.87 -15.63
C THR A 94 2.42 14.43 -16.37
N CYS A 95 3.63 14.12 -15.87
CA CYS A 95 4.87 14.48 -16.56
C CYS A 95 4.94 13.83 -17.94
N TRP A 96 4.66 12.54 -18.06
CA TRP A 96 4.68 11.80 -19.32
C TRP A 96 3.69 12.35 -20.36
N GLN A 97 2.49 12.74 -19.93
CA GLN A 97 1.51 13.42 -20.77
C GLN A 97 2.04 14.74 -21.33
N LYS A 98 2.73 15.55 -20.50
CA LYS A 98 3.37 16.81 -20.93
C LYS A 98 4.48 16.59 -21.97
N HIS A 99 5.13 15.44 -21.95
CA HIS A 99 6.11 15.02 -22.96
C HIS A 99 5.49 14.29 -24.16
N LEU A 100 4.20 14.49 -24.42
CA LEU A 100 3.46 13.88 -25.55
C LEU A 100 3.61 12.36 -25.62
N ARG A 101 3.72 11.72 -24.45
CA ARG A 101 3.90 10.26 -24.33
C ARG A 101 5.15 9.72 -25.04
N ASN A 102 6.19 10.53 -25.22
CA ASN A 102 7.43 10.14 -25.90
C ASN A 102 8.08 8.91 -25.23
N PRO A 103 8.30 7.79 -25.96
CA PRO A 103 8.96 6.59 -25.42
C PRO A 103 10.46 6.80 -25.11
N GLY A 104 11.11 7.79 -25.71
CA GLY A 104 12.50 8.17 -25.46
C GLY A 104 12.60 9.51 -24.73
N CYS A 105 11.99 9.61 -23.54
CA CYS A 105 11.91 10.87 -22.78
C CYS A 105 13.29 11.52 -22.59
N ASN A 106 13.49 12.72 -23.15
CA ASN A 106 14.74 13.48 -23.06
C ASN A 106 15.03 13.99 -21.64
N ASP A 107 13.99 14.11 -20.80
CA ASP A 107 14.11 14.58 -19.42
C ASP A 107 14.32 13.44 -18.41
N TYR A 108 14.57 12.21 -18.90
CA TYR A 108 14.73 11.03 -18.06
C TYR A 108 15.87 11.19 -17.05
N LYS A 109 15.54 11.06 -15.76
CA LYS A 109 16.47 11.20 -14.61
C LYS A 109 17.28 12.50 -14.59
N THR A 110 16.71 13.60 -15.08
CA THR A 110 17.27 14.94 -14.89
C THR A 110 17.15 15.40 -13.43
N ALA A 111 17.99 16.35 -13.01
CA ALA A 111 18.05 16.84 -11.63
C ALA A 111 16.70 17.41 -11.12
N SER A 112 15.90 18.00 -12.02
CA SER A 112 14.56 18.53 -11.71
C SER A 112 13.53 17.45 -11.39
N LYS A 113 13.80 16.18 -11.74
CA LYS A 113 12.94 15.03 -11.48
C LYS A 113 13.40 14.21 -10.28
N ARG A 114 14.44 14.65 -9.57
CA ARG A 114 14.95 13.95 -8.40
C ARG A 114 13.97 14.10 -7.23
N LEU A 115 13.61 12.99 -6.61
CA LEU A 115 12.77 12.98 -5.43
C LEU A 115 13.65 13.25 -4.21
N THR A 116 13.48 14.41 -3.59
CA THR A 116 14.17 14.78 -2.35
C THR A 116 13.15 15.26 -1.32
N PRO A 117 13.29 14.87 -0.04
CA PRO A 117 12.47 15.42 1.02
C PRO A 117 12.62 16.95 1.07
N ASP A 118 11.50 17.66 1.21
CA ASP A 118 11.48 19.12 1.34
C ASP A 118 11.90 19.56 2.75
N THR A 119 13.16 19.28 3.07
CA THR A 119 13.78 19.56 4.38
C THR A 119 14.86 20.63 4.27
N ALA A 120 14.89 21.36 3.15
CA ALA A 120 15.98 22.30 2.85
C ALA A 120 16.02 23.46 3.87
N ALA A 121 14.86 24.01 4.21
CA ALA A 121 14.73 25.10 5.19
C ALA A 121 15.13 24.63 6.60
N GLU A 122 14.61 23.48 7.03
CA GLU A 122 14.86 22.88 8.35
C GLU A 122 16.35 22.52 8.52
N ARG A 123 16.95 21.90 7.51
CA ARG A 123 18.39 21.59 7.50
C ARG A 123 19.23 22.85 7.60
N LYS A 124 18.87 23.91 6.86
CA LYS A 124 19.58 25.20 6.93
C LYS A 124 19.49 25.80 8.34
N ALA A 125 18.30 25.76 8.96
CA ALA A 125 18.10 26.23 10.33
C ALA A 125 18.91 25.41 11.35
N ALA A 126 19.03 24.10 11.13
CA ALA A 126 19.81 23.19 11.98
C ALA A 126 21.32 23.16 11.67
N GLY A 127 21.81 23.97 10.73
CA GLY A 127 23.22 23.93 10.30
C GLY A 127 23.66 22.63 9.63
N LEU A 128 22.70 21.81 9.18
CA LEU A 128 22.95 20.53 8.54
C LEU A 128 23.28 20.71 7.05
N PRO A 129 24.14 19.84 6.47
CA PRO A 129 24.41 19.87 5.05
C PRO A 129 23.15 19.55 4.23
N LYS A 130 23.17 19.97 2.95
CA LYS A 130 22.12 19.63 1.98
C LYS A 130 21.86 18.12 2.00
N TYR A 131 20.60 17.74 1.91
CA TYR A 131 20.22 16.34 1.81
C TYR A 131 20.96 15.65 0.64
N ARG A 132 21.57 14.52 0.93
CA ARG A 132 22.09 13.58 -0.06
C ARG A 132 21.55 12.20 0.27
N SER A 133 20.94 11.55 -0.70
CA SER A 133 20.62 10.12 -0.60
C SER A 133 21.84 9.31 -1.02
N ALA A 134 22.04 8.13 -0.44
CA ALA A 134 23.00 7.16 -0.94
C ALA A 134 22.60 6.62 -2.33
N GLN A 135 21.29 6.66 -2.62
CA GLN A 135 20.72 6.28 -3.91
C GLN A 135 19.72 7.34 -4.33
N ASP A 136 20.07 8.13 -5.34
CA ASP A 136 19.17 9.14 -5.89
C ASP A 136 17.98 8.46 -6.58
N ARG A 137 16.78 8.75 -6.09
CA ARG A 137 15.51 8.30 -6.66
C ARG A 137 14.93 9.41 -7.53
N TYR A 138 14.29 9.03 -8.61
CA TYR A 138 13.73 9.97 -9.57
C TYR A 138 12.26 9.63 -9.84
N LEU A 139 11.45 10.66 -10.08
CA LEU A 139 10.06 10.52 -10.51
C LEU A 139 9.94 9.63 -11.76
N CYS A 140 10.95 9.68 -12.62
CA CYS A 140 11.03 8.89 -13.84
C CYS A 140 10.99 7.37 -13.61
N GLU A 141 11.28 6.87 -12.41
CA GLU A 141 11.19 5.44 -12.09
C GLU A 141 9.74 4.95 -11.95
N PHE A 142 8.80 5.87 -11.77
CA PHE A 142 7.36 5.60 -11.71
C PHE A 142 6.66 5.84 -13.06
N CYS A 143 7.41 6.25 -14.09
CA CYS A 143 6.91 6.57 -15.43
C CYS A 143 6.90 5.31 -16.33
N PRO A 144 5.95 5.18 -17.27
CA PRO A 144 5.95 4.09 -18.27
C PRO A 144 7.24 3.96 -19.07
N VAL A 145 7.96 5.07 -19.31
CA VAL A 145 9.26 5.05 -20.01
C VAL A 145 10.32 4.25 -19.24
N HIS A 146 10.18 4.10 -17.92
CA HIS A 146 11.15 3.37 -17.11
C HIS A 146 11.31 1.92 -17.55
N SER A 147 10.21 1.23 -17.88
CA SER A 147 10.26 -0.17 -18.31
C SER A 147 11.04 -0.33 -19.61
N LEU A 148 10.84 0.57 -20.58
CA LEU A 148 11.56 0.58 -21.85
C LEU A 148 13.07 0.82 -21.64
N VAL A 149 13.42 1.79 -20.78
CA VAL A 149 14.83 2.09 -20.46
C VAL A 149 15.50 0.91 -19.75
N VAL A 150 14.82 0.28 -18.78
CA VAL A 150 15.35 -0.89 -18.07
C VAL A 150 15.48 -2.08 -19.00
N GLN A 151 14.52 -2.30 -19.90
CA GLN A 151 14.58 -3.36 -20.89
C GLN A 151 15.79 -3.16 -21.83
N ALA A 152 15.94 -1.98 -22.44
CA ALA A 152 17.07 -1.67 -23.31
C ALA A 152 18.43 -1.83 -22.58
N ALA A 153 18.51 -1.44 -21.30
CA ALA A 153 19.71 -1.62 -20.49
C ALA A 153 20.03 -3.10 -20.24
N ARG A 154 19.01 -3.93 -19.98
CA ARG A 154 19.16 -5.38 -19.78
C ARG A 154 19.50 -6.12 -21.07
N GLU A 155 18.92 -5.73 -22.20
CA GLU A 155 19.28 -6.22 -23.53
C GLU A 155 20.75 -5.93 -23.84
N LYS A 156 21.20 -4.69 -23.60
CA LYS A 156 22.62 -4.30 -23.74
C LYS A 156 23.55 -5.08 -22.81
N ALA A 157 23.05 -5.46 -21.62
CA ALA A 157 23.78 -6.30 -20.66
C ALA A 157 23.72 -7.81 -20.99
N GLY A 158 23.05 -8.20 -22.08
CA GLY A 158 22.94 -9.60 -22.51
C GLY A 158 22.02 -10.46 -21.65
N MET A 159 21.11 -9.86 -20.87
CA MET A 159 20.19 -10.61 -19.99
C MET A 159 18.95 -11.15 -20.71
N TYR A 160 18.67 -10.67 -21.92
CA TYR A 160 17.61 -11.17 -22.78
C TYR A 160 18.25 -11.71 -24.07
N LYS A 161 17.88 -12.93 -24.45
CA LYS A 161 18.28 -13.59 -25.71
C LYS A 161 17.24 -13.34 -26.79
#